data_AF-X8J5B1-F1
#
_entry.id   AF-X8J5B1-F1
#
_cell.length_a   1.000
_cell.length_b   1.000
_cell.length_c   1.000
_cell.angle_alpha   90.00
_cell.angle_beta   90.00
_cell.angle_gamma   90.00
#
_symmetry.space_group_name_H-M   'P 1'
#
loop_
_entity.id
_entity.type
_entity.pdbx_description
1 polymer ?
#
loop_
_entity_poly.entity_id
_entity_poly.type
_entity_poly.pdbx_seq_one_letter_code
_entity_poly.pdbx_strand_id
1 'polypeptide(L)'
;MTVSEYFSSLGITLSHPEWVCVETAKGAAYPIELCYIIPGQPMRKCIPPDLVHTSLDFMQKAPHERLNSIMAGSNILHHNTSEYMRAFGMTVDPSPQKCLARMLKAPLLDYGDRHTDRPANGAWNFKDRKLYEPVEIPTWAVISYKRGAGVDDVIREVIDPLVTQATRMGIHITRNPLISLPAAQSLEVAQHLLAAGQQVFHQYRVPPKLLVVVLPENSADLYQAVKHFGDVTVSFQDFHQTLAVVKLMHAAFGISYREELRLNASRVWVSLHTATYHDCWISDPSCPVMIISTHVMHPAPGAHGRPSFVGAVGSLDSNAVRYTALNQAQDSRVEMIHDLESIVYEFIGRHAWWKTNLEKQTKSFPERIIYYQSGVSGIQVLLYERA
;
A
#
# COMPACT_ATOMS: atom_id res chain seq x y z
N MET A 1 -25.49 7.89 -49.85
CA MET A 1 -26.36 8.67 -48.95
C MET A 1 -25.61 8.83 -47.65
N THR A 2 -25.32 10.06 -47.26
CA THR A 2 -24.68 10.36 -45.99
C THR A 2 -25.67 10.19 -44.84
N VAL A 3 -25.17 10.07 -43.61
CA VAL A 3 -26.03 10.01 -42.42
C VAL A 3 -26.91 11.28 -42.33
N SER A 4 -26.32 12.45 -42.59
CA SER A 4 -27.06 13.73 -42.60
C SER A 4 -28.17 13.76 -43.66
N GLU A 5 -27.90 13.31 -44.89
CA GLU A 5 -28.91 13.20 -45.95
C GLU A 5 -30.05 12.25 -45.56
N TYR A 6 -29.72 11.12 -44.92
CA TYR A 6 -30.73 10.17 -44.45
C TYR A 6 -31.64 10.77 -43.39
N PHE A 7 -31.10 11.40 -42.34
CA PHE A 7 -31.90 12.03 -41.29
C PHE A 7 -32.70 13.24 -41.82
N SER A 8 -32.14 14.01 -42.76
CA SER A 8 -32.87 15.06 -43.45
C SER A 8 -34.05 14.52 -44.26
N SER A 9 -33.92 13.33 -44.88
CA SER A 9 -35.03 12.67 -45.58
C SER A 9 -36.16 12.22 -44.63
N LEU A 10 -35.84 12.03 -43.35
CA LEU A 10 -36.80 11.74 -42.28
C LEU A 10 -37.39 13.01 -41.64
N GLY A 11 -37.03 14.20 -42.14
CA GLY A 11 -37.47 15.49 -41.58
C GLY A 11 -36.71 15.92 -40.33
N ILE A 12 -35.56 15.31 -40.04
CA ILE A 12 -34.69 15.67 -38.91
C ILE A 12 -33.50 16.46 -39.45
N THR A 13 -33.47 17.77 -39.19
CA THR A 13 -32.32 18.62 -39.53
C THR A 13 -31.30 18.56 -38.42
N LEU A 14 -30.13 18.01 -38.74
CA LEU A 14 -29.01 17.94 -37.80
C LEU A 14 -28.43 19.33 -37.54
N SER A 15 -28.21 19.69 -36.27
CA SER A 15 -27.61 20.99 -35.91
C SER A 15 -26.10 20.97 -36.07
N HIS A 16 -25.50 19.81 -35.80
CA HIS A 16 -24.07 19.56 -35.90
C HIS A 16 -23.76 18.36 -36.80
N PRO A 17 -23.97 18.48 -38.12
CA PRO A 17 -23.71 17.39 -39.07
C PRO A 17 -22.23 16.99 -39.16
N GLU A 18 -21.31 17.83 -38.65
CA GLU A 18 -19.87 17.59 -38.58
C GLU A 18 -19.45 16.70 -37.41
N TRP A 19 -20.34 16.45 -36.45
CA TRP A 19 -20.01 15.61 -35.30
C TRP A 19 -19.97 14.13 -35.65
N VAL A 20 -19.26 13.37 -34.82
CA VAL A 20 -19.12 11.93 -34.98
C VAL A 20 -20.47 11.21 -34.85
N CYS A 21 -20.58 10.04 -35.49
CA CYS A 21 -21.70 9.14 -35.30
C CYS A 21 -21.34 8.02 -34.31
N VAL A 22 -22.33 7.56 -33.55
CA VAL A 22 -22.25 6.33 -32.76
C VAL A 22 -22.60 5.16 -33.68
N GLU A 23 -21.64 4.26 -33.88
CA GLU A 23 -21.84 3.07 -34.70
C GLU A 23 -22.21 1.87 -33.84
N THR A 24 -23.20 1.10 -34.28
CA THR A 24 -23.59 -0.17 -33.66
C THR A 24 -22.79 -1.32 -34.24
N ALA A 25 -22.71 -2.46 -33.53
CA ALA A 25 -22.02 -3.66 -34.02
C ALA A 25 -22.56 -4.22 -35.36
N LYS A 26 -23.75 -3.79 -35.80
CA LYS A 26 -24.37 -4.17 -37.08
C LYS A 26 -24.13 -3.15 -38.21
N GLY A 27 -23.32 -2.12 -37.97
CA GLY A 27 -22.96 -1.09 -38.96
C GLY A 27 -23.97 0.04 -39.12
N ALA A 28 -25.03 0.11 -38.28
CA ALA A 28 -25.91 1.27 -38.27
C ALA A 28 -25.25 2.43 -37.52
N ALA A 29 -25.28 3.63 -38.10
CA ALA A 29 -24.66 4.84 -37.57
C ALA A 29 -25.72 5.89 -37.19
N TYR A 30 -25.62 6.41 -35.97
CA TYR A 30 -26.53 7.42 -35.43
C TYR A 30 -25.75 8.70 -35.11
N PRO A 31 -26.22 9.90 -35.52
CA PRO A 31 -25.60 11.16 -35.11
C PRO A 31 -25.53 11.27 -33.59
N ILE A 32 -24.37 11.66 -33.04
CA ILE A 32 -24.18 11.72 -31.58
C ILE A 32 -25.14 12.70 -30.91
N GLU A 33 -25.56 13.77 -31.59
CA GLU A 33 -26.51 14.76 -31.08
C GLU A 33 -27.93 14.19 -30.88
N LEU A 34 -28.27 13.06 -31.52
CA LEU A 34 -29.55 12.36 -31.35
C LEU A 34 -29.47 11.22 -30.32
N CYS A 35 -28.28 10.98 -29.76
CA CYS A 35 -28.03 9.91 -28.81
C CYS A 35 -28.09 10.43 -27.37
N TYR A 36 -28.72 9.68 -26.47
CA TYR A 36 -28.70 9.93 -25.03
C TYR A 36 -28.25 8.69 -24.27
N ILE A 37 -27.66 8.89 -23.10
CA ILE A 37 -27.21 7.80 -22.24
C ILE A 37 -28.41 7.30 -21.44
N ILE A 38 -28.74 6.02 -21.59
CA ILE A 38 -29.81 5.37 -20.81
C ILE A 38 -29.40 5.37 -19.31
N PRO A 39 -30.30 5.77 -18.39
CA PRO A 39 -29.99 5.80 -16.95
C PRO A 39 -29.76 4.39 -16.37
N GLY A 40 -29.06 4.32 -15.24
CA GLY A 40 -28.82 3.07 -14.51
C GLY A 40 -27.67 2.20 -15.05
N GLN A 41 -26.88 2.70 -15.99
CA GLN A 41 -25.70 1.99 -16.50
C GLN A 41 -24.51 2.14 -15.54
N PRO A 42 -23.92 1.03 -15.03
CA PRO A 42 -22.78 1.11 -14.13
C PRO A 42 -21.51 1.52 -14.86
N MET A 43 -20.75 2.46 -14.28
CA MET A 43 -19.42 2.82 -14.76
C MET A 43 -18.41 1.72 -14.41
N ARG A 44 -17.92 1.01 -15.43
CA ARG A 44 -16.95 -0.10 -15.27
C ARG A 44 -15.48 0.33 -15.36
N LYS A 45 -15.23 1.61 -15.64
CA LYS A 45 -13.89 2.19 -15.74
C LYS A 45 -13.43 2.70 -14.38
N CYS A 46 -12.11 2.79 -14.19
CA CYS A 46 -11.54 3.43 -13.02
C CYS A 46 -12.04 4.87 -12.90
N ILE A 47 -12.23 5.33 -11.66
CA ILE A 47 -12.55 6.72 -11.35
C ILE A 47 -11.37 7.60 -11.80
N PRO A 48 -11.61 8.65 -12.61
CA PRO A 48 -10.57 9.60 -13.00
C PRO A 48 -9.86 10.22 -11.79
N PRO A 49 -8.54 10.43 -11.82
CA PRO A 49 -7.77 10.94 -10.66
C PRO A 49 -8.32 12.24 -10.05
N ASP A 50 -8.84 13.12 -10.89
CA ASP A 50 -9.47 14.40 -10.54
C ASP A 50 -10.80 14.26 -9.78
N LEU A 51 -11.49 13.13 -9.93
CA LEU A 51 -12.78 12.85 -9.28
C LEU A 51 -12.65 11.95 -8.04
N VAL A 52 -11.45 11.46 -7.72
CA VAL A 52 -11.23 10.55 -6.60
C VAL A 52 -11.62 11.20 -5.28
N HIS A 53 -11.21 12.43 -5.02
CA HIS A 53 -11.52 13.13 -3.76
C HIS A 53 -13.03 13.31 -3.58
N THR A 54 -13.72 13.83 -4.60
CA THR A 54 -15.18 13.99 -4.58
C THR A 54 -15.91 12.66 -4.38
N SER A 55 -15.41 11.59 -4.98
CA SER A 55 -15.97 10.25 -4.80
C SER A 55 -15.78 9.75 -3.37
N LEU A 56 -14.62 9.98 -2.77
CA LEU A 56 -14.34 9.61 -1.39
C LEU A 56 -15.23 10.37 -0.40
N ASP A 57 -15.36 11.69 -0.58
CA ASP A 57 -16.22 12.53 0.26
C ASP A 57 -17.68 12.06 0.21
N PHE A 58 -18.16 11.70 -0.99
CA PHE A 58 -19.51 11.16 -1.17
C PHE A 58 -19.68 9.79 -0.50
N MET A 59 -18.66 8.94 -0.55
CA MET A 59 -18.71 7.59 0.01
C MET A 59 -18.53 7.57 1.52
N GLN A 60 -17.90 8.57 2.13
CA GLN A 60 -17.65 8.62 3.57
C GLN A 60 -18.93 9.00 4.32
N LYS A 61 -19.33 8.20 5.31
CA LYS A 61 -20.47 8.48 6.19
C LYS A 61 -20.15 8.05 7.61
N ALA A 62 -20.63 8.80 8.59
CA ALA A 62 -20.48 8.39 9.98
C ALA A 62 -21.24 7.07 10.24
N PRO A 63 -20.81 6.22 11.19
CA PRO A 63 -21.44 4.92 11.43
C PRO A 63 -22.96 5.00 11.65
N HIS A 64 -23.44 6.01 12.37
CA HIS A 64 -24.86 6.22 12.63
C HIS A 64 -25.63 6.61 11.35
N GLU A 65 -25.08 7.48 10.51
CA GLU A 65 -25.68 7.83 9.21
C GLU A 65 -25.72 6.65 8.25
N ARG A 66 -24.65 5.84 8.25
CA ARG A 66 -24.59 4.60 7.47
C ARG A 66 -25.66 3.62 7.92
N LEU A 67 -25.81 3.42 9.23
CA LEU A 67 -26.84 2.54 9.79
C LEU A 67 -28.24 3.04 9.41
N ASN A 68 -28.52 4.33 9.58
CA ASN A 68 -29.80 4.93 9.18
C ASN A 68 -30.08 4.74 7.69
N SER A 69 -29.07 4.89 6.83
CA SER A 69 -29.18 4.65 5.40
C SER A 69 -29.50 3.19 5.06
N ILE A 70 -28.90 2.23 5.77
CA ILE A 70 -29.18 0.80 5.60
C ILE A 70 -30.62 0.48 6.03
N MET A 71 -31.03 0.98 7.21
CA MET A 71 -32.38 0.78 7.73
C MET A 71 -33.44 1.41 6.80
N ALA A 72 -33.18 2.60 6.26
CA ALA A 72 -34.05 3.22 5.26
C ALA A 72 -34.17 2.38 3.97
N GLY A 73 -33.09 1.66 3.59
CA GLY A 73 -33.09 0.75 2.45
C GLY A 73 -34.11 -0.39 2.56
N SER A 74 -34.41 -0.86 3.79
CA SER A 74 -35.45 -1.88 4.01
C SER A 74 -36.83 -1.40 3.55
N ASN A 75 -37.12 -0.10 3.63
CA ASN A 75 -38.37 0.48 3.16
C ASN A 75 -38.45 0.55 1.63
N ILE A 76 -37.30 0.58 0.95
CA ILE A 76 -37.22 0.62 -0.53
C ILE A 76 -37.33 -0.79 -1.11
N LEU A 77 -36.71 -1.77 -0.46
CA LEU A 77 -36.67 -3.16 -0.95
C LEU A 77 -38.00 -3.90 -0.78
N HIS A 78 -38.89 -3.40 0.10
CA HIS A 78 -40.25 -3.90 0.25
C HIS A 78 -40.35 -5.44 0.47
N HIS A 79 -39.39 -6.03 1.17
CA HIS A 79 -39.29 -7.49 1.36
C HIS A 79 -40.59 -8.13 1.90
N ASN A 80 -41.30 -7.44 2.81
CA ASN A 80 -42.52 -7.95 3.44
C ASN A 80 -43.74 -7.93 2.51
N THR A 81 -43.73 -7.12 1.44
CA THR A 81 -44.80 -7.09 0.45
C THR A 81 -44.49 -7.93 -0.79
N SER A 82 -43.26 -8.45 -0.91
CA SER A 82 -42.85 -9.33 -1.99
C SER A 82 -43.68 -10.62 -2.04
N GLU A 83 -44.28 -10.88 -3.20
CA GLU A 83 -45.05 -12.10 -3.47
C GLU A 83 -44.17 -13.36 -3.36
N TYR A 84 -42.91 -13.26 -3.80
CA TYR A 84 -41.94 -14.36 -3.74
C TYR A 84 -41.62 -14.73 -2.29
N MET A 85 -41.28 -13.75 -1.45
CA MET A 85 -40.97 -13.98 -0.04
C MET A 85 -42.15 -14.66 0.68
N ARG A 86 -43.37 -14.19 0.40
CA ARG A 86 -44.59 -14.79 0.95
C ARG A 86 -44.82 -16.21 0.46
N ALA A 87 -44.61 -16.48 -0.83
CA ALA A 87 -44.75 -17.81 -1.42
C ALA A 87 -43.78 -18.83 -0.80
N PHE A 88 -42.57 -18.40 -0.41
CA PHE A 88 -41.60 -19.23 0.31
C PHE A 88 -41.77 -19.22 1.84
N GLY A 89 -42.80 -18.53 2.38
CA GLY A 89 -43.03 -18.44 3.82
C GLY A 89 -41.93 -17.70 4.59
N MET A 90 -41.16 -16.83 3.92
CA MET A 90 -40.06 -16.09 4.51
C MET A 90 -40.49 -14.71 4.97
N THR A 91 -39.98 -14.29 6.14
CA THR A 91 -40.15 -12.93 6.67
C THR A 91 -38.78 -12.35 7.04
N VAL A 92 -38.64 -11.02 6.91
CA VAL A 92 -37.40 -10.31 7.24
C VAL A 92 -37.69 -9.31 8.34
N ASP A 93 -36.95 -9.41 9.44
CA ASP A 93 -36.99 -8.42 10.51
C ASP A 93 -36.25 -7.15 10.04
N PRO A 94 -36.91 -5.98 10.02
CA PRO A 94 -36.27 -4.73 9.60
C PRO A 94 -35.29 -4.17 10.65
N SER A 95 -35.28 -4.72 11.86
CA SER A 95 -34.40 -4.26 12.93
C SER A 95 -32.99 -4.89 12.83
N PRO A 96 -31.92 -4.11 13.02
CA PRO A 96 -30.57 -4.65 13.05
C PRO A 96 -30.39 -5.67 14.19
N GLN A 97 -29.80 -6.82 13.88
CA GLN A 97 -29.48 -7.82 14.89
C GLN A 97 -28.46 -7.27 15.90
N LYS A 98 -28.79 -7.38 17.19
CA LYS A 98 -27.88 -7.03 18.28
C LYS A 98 -26.99 -8.22 18.63
N CYS A 99 -25.72 -7.97 18.90
CA CYS A 99 -24.78 -8.98 19.36
C CYS A 99 -23.99 -8.48 20.58
N LEU A 100 -23.58 -9.42 21.43
CA LEU A 100 -22.65 -9.12 22.51
C LEU A 100 -21.23 -9.07 21.93
N ALA A 101 -20.53 -7.96 22.16
CA ALA A 101 -19.15 -7.79 21.76
C ALA A 101 -18.25 -7.71 23.00
N ARG A 102 -16.98 -8.10 22.83
CA ARG A 102 -15.94 -7.94 23.85
C ARG A 102 -14.91 -6.93 23.37
N MET A 103 -14.55 -5.99 24.23
CA MET A 103 -13.44 -5.08 23.98
C MET A 103 -12.17 -5.71 24.55
N LEU A 104 -11.27 -6.13 23.66
CA LEU A 104 -9.98 -6.69 24.07
C LEU A 104 -9.08 -5.58 24.64
N LYS A 105 -8.32 -5.89 25.69
CA LYS A 105 -7.37 -4.96 26.28
C LYS A 105 -6.25 -4.67 25.27
N ALA A 106 -5.96 -3.40 25.03
CA ALA A 106 -4.85 -3.02 24.17
C ALA A 106 -3.52 -3.57 24.71
N PRO A 107 -2.63 -4.05 23.83
CA PRO A 107 -1.30 -4.52 24.20
C PRO A 107 -0.47 -3.39 24.83
N LEU A 108 0.54 -3.76 25.63
CA LEU A 108 1.58 -2.81 26.04
C LEU A 108 2.63 -2.77 24.93
N LEU A 109 3.05 -1.58 24.52
CA LEU A 109 4.11 -1.35 23.54
C LEU A 109 5.37 -0.91 24.27
N ASP A 110 6.48 -1.60 24.00
CA ASP A 110 7.81 -1.21 24.48
C ASP A 110 8.50 -0.24 23.53
N TYR A 111 9.13 0.80 24.07
CA TYR A 111 9.93 1.76 23.32
C TYR A 111 11.38 1.70 23.79
N GLY A 112 12.25 2.47 23.12
CA GLY A 112 13.61 2.70 23.59
C GLY A 112 13.63 3.31 24.99
N ASP A 113 14.79 3.24 25.64
CA ASP A 113 14.99 3.73 27.00
C ASP A 113 14.01 3.12 28.04
N ARG A 114 13.56 1.88 27.82
CA ARG A 114 12.62 1.13 28.70
C ARG A 114 11.29 1.84 28.96
N HIS A 115 10.85 2.69 28.04
CA HIS A 115 9.53 3.31 28.12
C HIS A 115 8.47 2.35 27.60
N THR A 116 7.29 2.37 28.18
CA THR A 116 6.16 1.58 27.70
C THR A 116 4.91 2.44 27.55
N ASP A 117 4.08 2.16 26.56
CA ASP A 117 2.80 2.85 26.37
C ASP A 117 1.67 1.88 26.01
N ARG A 118 0.43 2.20 26.39
CA ARG A 118 -0.76 1.44 25.99
C ARG A 118 -1.53 2.24 24.94
N PRO A 119 -1.69 1.72 23.71
CA PRO A 119 -2.48 2.38 22.69
C PRO A 119 -3.89 2.67 23.17
N ALA A 120 -4.38 3.85 22.84
CA ALA A 120 -5.76 4.27 23.11
C ALA A 120 -6.51 4.38 21.78
N ASN A 121 -7.73 3.84 21.72
CA ASN A 121 -8.58 3.86 20.51
C ASN A 121 -7.87 3.35 19.24
N GLY A 122 -6.99 2.36 19.38
CA GLY A 122 -6.23 1.78 18.26
C GLY A 122 -5.10 2.67 17.72
N ALA A 123 -4.75 3.76 18.41
CA ALA A 123 -3.71 4.69 17.98
C ALA A 123 -2.57 4.81 19.01
N TRP A 124 -1.37 5.08 18.50
CA TRP A 124 -0.16 5.35 19.26
C TRP A 124 0.77 6.24 18.42
N ASN A 125 1.79 6.85 19.03
CA ASN A 125 2.78 7.67 18.32
C ASN A 125 4.15 7.67 19.03
N PHE A 126 5.17 8.22 18.37
CA PHE A 126 6.53 8.39 18.93
C PHE A 126 6.75 9.74 19.63
N LYS A 127 5.68 10.42 20.09
CA LYS A 127 5.87 11.70 20.79
C LYS A 127 6.63 11.44 22.08
N ASP A 128 7.81 12.06 22.19
CA ASP A 128 8.71 11.90 23.34
C ASP A 128 9.06 10.41 23.60
N ARG A 129 9.17 9.61 22.53
CA ARG A 129 9.59 8.20 22.56
C ARG A 129 10.68 7.94 21.52
N LYS A 130 11.58 7.02 21.84
CA LYS A 130 12.62 6.52 20.93
C LYS A 130 12.27 5.13 20.41
N LEU A 131 12.88 4.74 19.29
CA LEU A 131 12.80 3.37 18.79
C LEU A 131 13.37 2.40 19.82
N TYR A 132 12.79 1.20 19.87
CA TYR A 132 13.25 0.11 20.73
C TYR A 132 14.72 -0.27 20.44
N GLU A 133 15.05 -0.39 19.15
CA GLU A 133 16.41 -0.59 18.65
C GLU A 133 16.77 0.53 17.65
N PRO A 134 17.48 1.58 18.09
CA PRO A 134 17.89 2.66 17.20
C PRO A 134 18.95 2.24 16.19
N VAL A 135 18.91 2.85 15.00
CA VAL A 135 19.85 2.58 13.90
C VAL A 135 20.83 3.74 13.70
N GLU A 136 22.03 3.44 13.23
CA GLU A 136 23.03 4.42 12.79
C GLU A 136 23.10 4.53 11.26
N ILE A 137 22.99 5.76 10.76
CA ILE A 137 23.02 6.13 9.34
C ILE A 137 24.20 7.10 9.14
N PRO A 138 25.44 6.57 9.03
CA PRO A 138 26.64 7.39 8.91
C PRO A 138 26.75 8.06 7.53
N THR A 139 26.29 7.36 6.48
CA THR A 139 26.38 7.77 5.07
C THR A 139 25.02 7.66 4.42
N TRP A 140 24.60 8.73 3.73
CA TRP A 140 23.33 8.80 2.99
C TRP A 140 23.37 9.91 1.95
N ALA A 141 22.42 9.88 1.02
CA ALA A 141 22.28 10.91 -0.01
C ALA A 141 20.81 11.35 -0.18
N VAL A 142 20.65 12.58 -0.66
CA VAL A 142 19.36 13.16 -1.05
C VAL A 142 19.39 13.46 -2.55
N ILE A 143 18.42 12.92 -3.28
CA ILE A 143 18.24 13.15 -4.72
C ILE A 143 16.91 13.88 -4.89
N SER A 144 16.94 15.11 -5.39
CA SER A 144 15.72 15.91 -5.56
C SER A 144 15.43 16.17 -7.03
N TYR A 145 14.26 15.72 -7.47
CA TYR A 145 13.68 16.01 -8.78
C TYR A 145 12.72 17.21 -8.72
N LYS A 146 12.70 17.97 -7.63
CA LYS A 146 11.87 19.18 -7.48
C LYS A 146 12.43 20.28 -8.39
N ARG A 147 11.60 20.79 -9.31
CA ARG A 147 11.97 21.88 -10.22
C ARG A 147 12.21 23.17 -9.43
N GLY A 148 13.31 23.87 -9.73
CA GLY A 148 13.62 25.17 -9.15
C GLY A 148 14.05 25.16 -7.69
N ALA A 149 14.24 23.98 -7.08
CA ALA A 149 14.78 23.88 -5.73
C ALA A 149 16.30 24.03 -5.74
N GLY A 150 16.82 24.94 -4.92
CA GLY A 150 18.24 25.04 -4.63
C GLY A 150 18.69 24.02 -3.58
N VAL A 151 20.01 23.93 -3.37
CA VAL A 151 20.60 23.10 -2.31
C VAL A 151 20.08 23.55 -0.93
N ASP A 152 20.04 24.86 -0.68
CA ASP A 152 19.57 25.43 0.58
C ASP A 152 18.10 25.12 0.87
N ASP A 153 17.26 25.05 -0.18
CA ASP A 153 15.86 24.66 -0.04
C ASP A 153 15.75 23.20 0.39
N VAL A 154 16.54 22.30 -0.22
CA VAL A 154 16.57 20.88 0.16
C VAL A 154 17.09 20.70 1.58
N ILE A 155 18.08 21.49 2.01
CA ILE A 155 18.57 21.42 3.40
C ILE A 155 17.47 21.82 4.38
N ARG A 156 16.92 23.03 4.21
CA ARG A 156 15.93 23.60 5.12
C ARG A 156 14.62 22.82 5.14
N GLU A 157 14.16 22.39 3.97
CA GLU A 157 12.89 21.68 3.84
C GLU A 157 13.07 20.21 4.18
N VAL A 158 14.06 19.51 3.64
CA VAL A 158 14.14 18.04 3.74
C VAL A 158 15.08 17.57 4.83
N ILE A 159 16.33 18.01 4.80
CA ILE A 159 17.39 17.43 5.63
C ILE A 159 17.20 17.82 7.10
N ASP A 160 17.04 19.11 7.39
CA ASP A 160 16.95 19.59 8.77
C ASP A 160 15.76 18.96 9.54
N PRO A 161 14.54 18.91 8.98
CA PRO A 161 13.42 18.28 9.67
C PRO A 161 13.56 16.77 9.78
N LEU A 162 14.11 16.09 8.77
CA LEU A 162 14.37 14.65 8.81
C LEU A 162 15.38 14.30 9.89
N VAL A 163 16.52 14.99 9.94
CA VAL A 163 17.56 14.77 10.95
C VAL A 163 17.02 15.09 12.34
N THR A 164 16.31 16.20 12.50
CA THR A 164 15.70 16.57 13.78
C THR A 164 14.75 15.48 14.28
N GLN A 165 13.91 14.93 13.40
CA GLN A 165 12.98 13.87 13.76
C GLN A 165 13.69 12.54 14.04
N ALA A 166 14.68 12.18 13.23
CA ALA A 166 15.50 10.97 13.43
C ALA A 166 16.17 11.00 14.81
N THR A 167 16.83 12.11 15.16
CA THR A 167 17.48 12.28 16.47
C THR A 167 16.49 12.18 17.63
N ARG A 168 15.28 12.75 17.50
CA ARG A 168 14.21 12.60 18.51
C ARG A 168 13.80 11.15 18.73
N MET A 169 13.83 10.35 17.67
CA MET A 169 13.50 8.93 17.71
C MET A 169 14.70 8.05 18.11
N GLY A 170 15.86 8.64 18.42
CA GLY A 170 17.08 7.94 18.83
C GLY A 170 17.98 7.49 17.68
N ILE A 171 17.64 7.81 16.42
CA ILE A 171 18.43 7.46 15.24
C ILE A 171 19.61 8.41 15.11
N HIS A 172 20.80 7.84 14.94
CA HIS A 172 22.03 8.59 14.74
C HIS A 172 22.27 8.77 13.25
N ILE A 173 21.84 9.90 12.69
CA ILE A 173 21.99 10.24 11.29
C ILE A 173 22.93 11.43 11.12
N THR A 174 23.89 11.33 10.18
CA THR A 174 24.81 12.42 9.85
C THR A 174 24.06 13.59 9.23
N ARG A 175 24.38 14.85 9.60
CA ARG A 175 23.69 16.05 9.10
C ARG A 175 24.00 16.42 7.65
N ASN A 176 25.15 15.99 7.11
CA ASN A 176 25.67 16.44 5.82
C ASN A 176 25.61 15.31 4.79
N PRO A 177 24.43 14.97 4.22
CA PRO A 177 24.35 14.03 3.12
C PRO A 177 24.95 14.62 1.84
N LEU A 178 25.26 13.73 0.89
CA LEU A 178 25.43 14.15 -0.50
C LEU A 178 24.08 14.64 -1.06
N ILE A 179 24.05 15.78 -1.73
CA ILE A 179 22.83 16.33 -2.35
C ILE A 179 23.01 16.34 -3.87
N SER A 180 22.08 15.72 -4.58
CA SER A 180 22.02 15.69 -6.05
C SER A 180 20.71 16.29 -6.55
N LEU A 181 20.80 17.20 -7.51
CA LEU A 181 19.66 17.95 -8.09
C LEU A 181 19.56 17.68 -9.59
N PRO A 182 19.21 16.45 -10.02
CA PRO A 182 19.06 16.14 -11.43
C PRO A 182 17.88 16.87 -12.06
N ALA A 183 17.94 17.08 -13.38
CA ALA A 183 16.80 17.58 -14.14
C ALA A 183 15.66 16.55 -14.12
N ALA A 184 14.45 16.98 -13.73
CA ALA A 184 13.26 16.14 -13.56
C ALA A 184 12.74 15.43 -14.83
N GLN A 185 13.35 15.70 -15.99
CA GLN A 185 12.94 15.16 -17.29
C GLN A 185 13.73 13.91 -17.70
N SER A 186 14.79 13.53 -16.98
CA SER A 186 15.55 12.32 -17.31
C SER A 186 14.79 11.08 -16.83
N LEU A 187 14.43 10.19 -17.75
CA LEU A 187 14.03 8.81 -17.41
C LEU A 187 15.19 7.97 -16.84
N GLU A 188 16.38 8.57 -16.70
CA GLU A 188 17.62 7.94 -16.21
C GLU A 188 17.72 7.88 -14.66
N VAL A 189 16.58 7.68 -13.98
CA VAL A 189 16.51 7.62 -12.51
C VAL A 189 17.52 6.63 -11.93
N ALA A 190 17.63 5.44 -12.51
CA ALA A 190 18.57 4.42 -12.07
C ALA A 190 20.03 4.90 -12.11
N GLN A 191 20.42 5.62 -13.17
CA GLN A 191 21.78 6.15 -13.31
C GLN A 191 22.05 7.23 -12.26
N HIS A 192 21.09 8.12 -12.00
CA HIS A 192 21.22 9.16 -10.99
C HIS A 192 21.37 8.60 -9.58
N LEU A 193 20.57 7.60 -9.22
CA LEU A 193 20.64 6.94 -7.92
C LEU A 193 21.95 6.17 -7.76
N LEU A 194 22.38 5.45 -8.80
CA LEU A 194 23.67 4.76 -8.80
C LEU A 194 24.85 5.74 -8.67
N ALA A 195 24.84 6.83 -9.44
CA ALA A 195 25.89 7.85 -9.40
C ALA A 195 25.96 8.51 -8.02
N ALA A 196 24.82 8.83 -7.40
CA ALA A 196 24.78 9.35 -6.04
C ALA A 196 25.37 8.34 -5.04
N GLY A 197 25.02 7.05 -5.16
CA GLY A 197 25.59 6.01 -4.32
C GLY A 197 27.09 5.84 -4.48
N GLN A 198 27.59 5.86 -5.72
CA GLN A 198 29.02 5.81 -6.04
C GLN A 198 29.77 7.03 -5.52
N GLN A 199 29.18 8.23 -5.61
CA GLN A 199 29.77 9.45 -5.06
C GLN A 199 29.91 9.38 -3.54
N VAL A 200 28.89 8.93 -2.83
CA VAL A 200 28.97 8.67 -1.38
C VAL A 200 30.08 7.65 -1.08
N PHE A 201 30.13 6.55 -1.82
CA PHE A 201 31.16 5.53 -1.63
C PHE A 201 32.58 6.05 -1.91
N HIS A 202 32.77 6.87 -2.94
CA HIS A 202 34.06 7.48 -3.27
C HIS A 202 34.53 8.43 -2.16
N GLN A 203 33.61 9.21 -1.58
CA GLN A 203 33.92 10.17 -0.54
C GLN A 203 34.20 9.51 0.81
N TYR A 204 33.35 8.56 1.22
CA TYR A 204 33.37 8.01 2.59
C TYR A 204 33.95 6.60 2.68
N ARG A 205 34.21 5.94 1.54
CA ARG A 205 34.62 4.51 1.45
C ARG A 205 33.64 3.54 2.10
N VAL A 206 32.41 4.00 2.33
CA VAL A 206 31.29 3.25 2.90
C VAL A 206 30.07 3.54 2.02
N PRO A 207 29.32 2.51 1.58
CA PRO A 207 28.13 2.73 0.76
C PRO A 207 27.07 3.51 1.55
N PRO A 208 26.17 4.26 0.90
CA PRO A 208 25.06 4.89 1.61
C PRO A 208 24.16 3.82 2.24
N LYS A 209 23.71 4.04 3.48
CA LYS A 209 22.65 3.23 4.10
C LYS A 209 21.24 3.72 3.76
N LEU A 210 21.13 4.92 3.20
CA LEU A 210 19.86 5.57 2.91
C LEU A 210 19.99 6.46 1.66
N LEU A 211 19.03 6.33 0.74
CA LEU A 211 18.78 7.30 -0.33
C LEU A 211 17.41 7.92 -0.10
N VAL A 212 17.38 9.24 0.06
CA VAL A 212 16.13 10.00 0.15
C VAL A 212 15.86 10.61 -1.22
N VAL A 213 14.74 10.24 -1.83
CA VAL A 213 14.34 10.75 -3.15
C VAL A 213 13.13 11.67 -3.00
N VAL A 214 13.30 12.92 -3.40
CA VAL A 214 12.27 13.95 -3.41
C VAL A 214 11.68 14.02 -4.81
N LEU A 215 10.38 13.74 -4.92
CA LEU A 215 9.69 13.65 -6.21
C LEU A 215 8.72 14.83 -6.39
N PRO A 216 8.51 15.32 -7.64
CA PRO A 216 7.49 16.31 -7.93
C PRO A 216 6.07 15.71 -7.82
N GLU A 217 5.05 16.55 -7.79
CA GLU A 217 3.64 16.11 -7.82
C GLU A 217 3.33 15.28 -9.08
N ASN A 218 2.41 14.32 -8.97
CA ASN A 218 1.93 13.46 -10.07
C ASN A 218 3.03 12.71 -10.82
N SER A 219 4.08 12.27 -10.12
CA SER A 219 5.26 11.62 -10.71
C SER A 219 5.26 10.09 -10.54
N ALA A 220 4.16 9.44 -10.93
CA ALA A 220 4.00 7.99 -10.80
C ALA A 220 5.13 7.21 -11.50
N ASP A 221 5.56 7.64 -12.68
CA ASP A 221 6.62 7.00 -13.45
C ASP A 221 7.99 7.12 -12.77
N LEU A 222 8.33 8.30 -12.23
CA LEU A 222 9.55 8.49 -11.47
C LEU A 222 9.54 7.63 -10.20
N TYR A 223 8.41 7.58 -9.50
CA TYR A 223 8.26 6.73 -8.33
C TYR A 223 8.47 5.24 -8.68
N GLN A 224 7.88 4.77 -9.77
CA GLN A 224 8.06 3.40 -10.24
C GLN A 224 9.53 3.13 -10.58
N ALA A 225 10.22 4.05 -11.25
CA ALA A 225 11.63 3.91 -11.58
C ALA A 225 12.53 3.88 -10.33
N VAL A 226 12.24 4.74 -9.34
CA VAL A 226 12.94 4.77 -8.04
C VAL A 226 12.76 3.44 -7.30
N LYS A 227 11.52 2.92 -7.25
CA LYS A 227 11.22 1.64 -6.59
C LYS A 227 11.80 0.45 -7.33
N HIS A 228 11.73 0.43 -8.66
CA HIS A 228 12.39 -0.59 -9.45
C HIS A 228 13.90 -0.61 -9.21
N PHE A 229 14.54 0.56 -9.18
CA PHE A 229 15.98 0.63 -8.89
C PHE A 229 16.31 0.10 -7.49
N GLY A 230 15.62 0.59 -6.46
CA GLY A 230 15.89 0.23 -5.07
C GLY A 230 15.56 -1.22 -4.74
N ASP A 231 14.38 -1.69 -5.14
CA ASP A 231 13.84 -2.98 -4.71
C ASP A 231 14.30 -4.13 -5.65
N VAL A 232 14.53 -3.85 -6.93
CA VAL A 232 14.86 -4.87 -7.96
C VAL A 232 16.30 -4.76 -8.47
N THR A 233 16.80 -3.58 -8.81
CA THR A 233 18.13 -3.48 -9.45
C THR A 233 19.28 -3.59 -8.46
N VAL A 234 19.27 -2.79 -7.38
CA VAL A 234 20.37 -2.74 -6.42
C VAL A 234 20.40 -3.95 -5.50
N SER A 235 19.24 -4.51 -5.15
CA SER A 235 19.14 -5.73 -4.34
C SER A 235 19.92 -6.93 -4.92
N PHE A 236 20.21 -6.93 -6.24
CA PHE A 236 20.97 -7.98 -6.93
C PHE A 236 22.45 -7.64 -7.19
N GLN A 237 22.88 -6.39 -7.01
CA GLN A 237 24.23 -5.92 -7.34
C GLN A 237 24.98 -5.49 -6.08
N ASP A 238 25.71 -6.40 -5.41
CA ASP A 238 26.78 -6.25 -4.38
C ASP A 238 26.64 -5.21 -3.24
N PHE A 239 25.67 -4.30 -3.26
CA PHE A 239 25.25 -3.43 -2.17
C PHE A 239 24.34 -4.24 -1.24
N HIS A 240 24.87 -5.34 -0.70
CA HIS A 240 24.20 -6.23 0.26
C HIS A 240 23.94 -5.57 1.63
N GLN A 241 24.15 -4.26 1.76
CA GLN A 241 23.82 -3.51 2.97
C GLN A 241 22.61 -2.62 2.72
N THR A 242 21.58 -2.85 3.54
CA THR A 242 20.29 -2.18 3.70
C THR A 242 20.21 -0.78 3.07
N LEU A 243 20.00 -0.69 1.75
CA LEU A 243 19.74 0.57 1.08
C LEU A 243 18.25 0.86 1.19
N ALA A 244 17.85 1.71 2.14
CA ALA A 244 16.49 2.21 2.16
C ALA A 244 16.34 3.30 1.09
N VAL A 245 15.36 3.16 0.18
CA VAL A 245 14.97 4.22 -0.76
C VAL A 245 13.66 4.84 -0.30
N VAL A 246 13.75 6.06 0.23
CA VAL A 246 12.65 6.76 0.90
C VAL A 246 12.09 7.83 -0.02
N LYS A 247 10.76 7.81 -0.16
CA LYS A 247 9.99 8.81 -0.88
C LYS A 247 9.58 9.94 0.05
N LEU A 248 9.80 11.17 -0.38
CA LEU A 248 9.12 12.34 0.18
C LEU A 248 8.29 12.99 -0.93
N MET A 249 6.96 12.96 -0.78
CA MET A 249 6.06 13.78 -1.60
C MET A 249 5.94 15.16 -0.96
N HIS A 250 5.91 16.18 -1.79
CA HIS A 250 5.48 17.53 -1.42
C HIS A 250 4.10 17.75 -2.04
N ALA A 251 3.20 18.45 -1.34
CA ALA A 251 2.12 19.20 -1.97
C ALA A 251 1.88 20.52 -1.22
N ALA A 252 2.03 21.62 -1.97
CA ALA A 252 1.61 23.01 -1.73
C ALA A 252 1.93 23.72 -0.38
N PHE A 253 2.04 25.04 -0.46
CA PHE A 253 2.42 25.94 0.64
C PHE A 253 1.59 25.77 1.92
N GLY A 254 2.27 25.63 3.06
CA GLY A 254 1.72 25.84 4.39
C GLY A 254 1.14 24.59 5.06
N ILE A 255 1.73 24.20 6.19
CA ILE A 255 1.20 23.27 7.22
C ILE A 255 1.30 21.75 6.90
N SER A 256 1.19 21.27 5.65
CA SER A 256 1.20 19.80 5.37
C SER A 256 2.58 19.12 5.45
N TYR A 257 3.66 19.86 5.17
CA TYR A 257 5.00 19.27 5.03
C TYR A 257 5.51 18.57 6.30
N ARG A 258 5.27 19.16 7.48
CA ARG A 258 5.78 18.61 8.75
C ARG A 258 5.07 17.31 9.13
N GLU A 259 3.80 17.16 8.81
CA GLU A 259 3.03 15.98 9.19
C GLU A 259 3.27 14.82 8.22
N GLU A 260 3.29 15.07 6.91
CA GLU A 260 3.59 14.06 5.90
C GLU A 260 5.04 13.56 5.98
N LEU A 261 5.99 14.46 6.23
CA LEU A 261 7.38 14.07 6.50
C LEU A 261 7.47 13.26 7.80
N ARG A 262 6.78 13.67 8.87
CA ARG A 262 6.72 12.89 10.13
C ARG A 262 6.08 11.53 9.90
N LEU A 263 5.02 11.42 9.12
CA LEU A 263 4.31 10.17 8.82
C LEU A 263 5.15 9.24 7.93
N ASN A 264 5.73 9.73 6.84
CA ASN A 264 6.57 8.92 5.96
C ASN A 264 7.90 8.55 6.61
N ALA A 265 8.54 9.50 7.31
CA ALA A 265 9.73 9.20 8.10
C ALA A 265 9.37 8.19 9.21
N SER A 266 8.28 8.40 9.97
CA SER A 266 7.78 7.42 10.95
C SER A 266 7.54 6.04 10.32
N ARG A 267 6.99 5.94 9.10
CA ARG A 267 6.84 4.64 8.41
C ARG A 267 8.19 4.00 8.07
N VAL A 268 9.19 4.78 7.67
CA VAL A 268 10.58 4.32 7.47
C VAL A 268 11.21 3.87 8.78
N TRP A 269 10.96 4.59 9.87
CA TRP A 269 11.53 4.30 11.18
C TRP A 269 10.83 3.11 11.88
N VAL A 270 9.52 2.96 11.70
CA VAL A 270 8.74 1.80 12.15
C VAL A 270 9.15 0.54 11.40
N SER A 271 9.54 0.66 10.13
CA SER A 271 10.15 -0.45 9.40
C SER A 271 11.58 -0.76 9.87
N LEU A 272 12.19 0.11 10.69
CA LEU A 272 13.49 -0.06 11.36
C LEU A 272 13.33 -0.34 12.86
N HIS A 273 12.49 -1.31 13.23
CA HIS A 273 12.29 -1.89 14.57
C HIS A 273 11.06 -1.39 15.33
N THR A 274 10.29 -2.36 15.82
CA THR A 274 9.03 -2.13 16.51
C THR A 274 9.17 -2.32 18.01
N ALA A 275 8.15 -1.84 18.70
CA ALA A 275 7.87 -2.20 20.07
C ALA A 275 7.75 -3.72 20.25
N THR A 276 8.35 -4.26 21.31
CA THR A 276 8.11 -5.62 21.77
C THR A 276 6.84 -5.66 22.63
N TYR A 277 6.28 -6.87 22.75
CA TYR A 277 5.10 -7.14 23.57
C TYR A 277 5.49 -8.11 24.67
N HIS A 278 5.13 -7.77 25.91
CA HIS A 278 5.29 -8.64 27.07
C HIS A 278 4.16 -9.68 27.16
N ASP A 279 4.51 -10.91 27.53
CA ASP A 279 3.61 -12.03 27.81
C ASP A 279 2.83 -12.59 26.61
N CYS A 280 3.44 -12.64 25.42
CA CYS A 280 2.89 -13.45 24.34
C CYS A 280 3.54 -14.83 24.31
N TRP A 281 2.71 -15.86 24.23
CA TRP A 281 3.12 -17.22 23.88
C TRP A 281 3.85 -17.29 22.51
N ILE A 282 3.73 -16.26 21.66
CA ILE A 282 4.49 -16.11 20.41
C ILE A 282 5.99 -15.96 20.68
N SER A 283 6.37 -15.28 21.76
CA SER A 283 7.76 -15.02 22.13
C SER A 283 8.39 -16.11 23.01
N ASP A 284 7.70 -17.24 23.23
CA ASP A 284 8.21 -18.34 24.03
C ASP A 284 9.38 -19.06 23.33
N PRO A 285 10.62 -18.98 23.86
CA PRO A 285 11.78 -19.58 23.21
C PRO A 285 11.72 -21.12 23.21
N SER A 286 10.94 -21.74 24.10
CA SER A 286 10.79 -23.20 24.16
C SER A 286 9.94 -23.74 23.01
N CYS A 287 9.07 -22.90 22.44
CA CYS A 287 8.20 -23.24 21.35
C CYS A 287 8.14 -22.11 20.30
N PRO A 288 9.19 -21.95 19.48
CA PRO A 288 9.27 -20.90 18.47
C PRO A 288 8.06 -20.86 17.54
N VAL A 289 7.51 -19.67 17.36
CA VAL A 289 6.37 -19.41 16.49
C VAL A 289 6.80 -18.59 15.28
N MET A 290 6.33 -18.99 14.10
CA MET A 290 6.44 -18.19 12.88
C MET A 290 5.07 -17.74 12.42
N ILE A 291 4.95 -16.47 12.03
CA ILE A 291 3.75 -15.89 11.44
C ILE A 291 4.00 -15.69 9.96
N ILE A 292 3.13 -16.27 9.13
CA ILE A 292 3.12 -16.09 7.68
C ILE A 292 1.81 -15.41 7.29
N SER A 293 1.89 -14.43 6.40
CA SER A 293 0.71 -13.80 5.80
C SER A 293 0.83 -13.75 4.29
N THR A 294 -0.25 -14.06 3.58
CA THR A 294 -0.30 -14.06 2.12
C THR A 294 -1.50 -13.28 1.60
N HIS A 295 -1.34 -12.71 0.42
CA HIS A 295 -2.38 -12.01 -0.32
C HIS A 295 -2.14 -12.15 -1.82
N VAL A 296 -3.21 -12.37 -2.59
CA VAL A 296 -3.14 -12.35 -4.04
C VAL A 296 -3.74 -11.05 -4.58
N MET A 297 -2.94 -10.31 -5.34
CA MET A 297 -3.38 -9.10 -6.02
C MET A 297 -3.69 -9.41 -7.48
N HIS A 298 -4.93 -9.11 -7.89
CA HIS A 298 -5.37 -9.27 -9.27
C HIS A 298 -5.18 -7.99 -10.10
N PRO A 299 -5.01 -8.13 -11.43
CA PRO A 299 -4.97 -6.98 -12.30
C PRO A 299 -6.32 -6.26 -12.36
N ALA A 300 -6.27 -4.95 -12.66
CA ALA A 300 -7.43 -4.08 -12.73
C ALA A 300 -8.56 -4.64 -13.65
N PRO A 301 -9.83 -4.26 -13.43
CA PRO A 301 -10.92 -4.62 -14.32
C PRO A 301 -10.61 -4.23 -15.77
N GLY A 302 -10.84 -5.16 -16.72
CA GLY A 302 -10.56 -4.94 -18.15
C GLY A 302 -9.09 -5.07 -18.56
N ALA A 303 -8.16 -5.30 -17.63
CA ALA A 303 -6.80 -5.66 -17.99
C ALA A 303 -6.73 -7.12 -18.48
N HIS A 304 -6.18 -7.31 -19.68
CA HIS A 304 -5.97 -8.61 -20.32
C HIS A 304 -4.48 -8.96 -20.36
N GLY A 305 -4.16 -10.25 -20.22
CA GLY A 305 -2.77 -10.75 -20.31
C GLY A 305 -1.85 -10.33 -19.16
N ARG A 306 -2.38 -9.78 -18.07
CA ARG A 306 -1.61 -9.42 -16.87
C ARG A 306 -1.72 -10.52 -15.82
N PRO A 307 -0.61 -10.97 -15.19
CA PRO A 307 -0.66 -12.01 -14.16
C PRO A 307 -1.29 -11.48 -12.87
N SER A 308 -1.61 -12.39 -11.96
CA SER A 308 -1.80 -12.03 -10.55
C SER A 308 -0.48 -12.12 -9.80
N PHE A 309 -0.34 -11.36 -8.72
CA PHE A 309 0.86 -11.36 -7.91
C PHE A 309 0.52 -11.83 -6.50
N VAL A 310 1.21 -12.87 -6.05
CA VAL A 310 1.22 -13.31 -4.66
C VAL A 310 2.21 -12.43 -3.92
N GLY A 311 1.72 -11.70 -2.93
CA GLY A 311 2.56 -11.06 -1.91
C GLY A 311 2.50 -11.89 -0.65
N ALA A 312 3.65 -12.36 -0.19
CA ALA A 312 3.79 -13.17 1.01
C ALA A 312 4.80 -12.53 1.96
N VAL A 313 4.53 -12.61 3.26
CA VAL A 313 5.45 -12.16 4.32
C VAL A 313 5.58 -13.21 5.41
N GLY A 314 6.77 -13.34 5.99
CA GLY A 314 7.06 -14.29 7.06
C GLY A 314 7.89 -13.64 8.17
N SER A 315 7.54 -13.88 9.43
CA SER A 315 8.28 -13.34 10.59
C SER A 315 9.63 -14.03 10.76
N LEU A 316 10.67 -13.27 11.06
CA LEU A 316 12.05 -13.78 11.16
C LEU A 316 12.49 -14.02 12.60
N ASP A 317 12.02 -13.20 13.53
CA ASP A 317 12.59 -13.08 14.86
C ASP A 317 11.63 -13.56 15.95
N SER A 318 12.16 -13.75 17.16
CA SER A 318 11.41 -14.36 18.27
C SER A 318 10.22 -13.52 18.72
N ASN A 319 10.20 -12.22 18.44
CA ASN A 319 9.10 -11.33 18.81
C ASN A 319 8.10 -11.09 17.67
N ALA A 320 8.32 -11.70 16.51
CA ALA A 320 7.53 -11.49 15.29
C ALA A 320 7.37 -10.01 14.93
N VAL A 321 8.47 -9.24 15.07
CA VAL A 321 8.55 -7.81 14.77
C VAL A 321 9.30 -7.53 13.46
N ARG A 322 10.14 -8.46 13.03
CA ARG A 322 10.85 -8.41 11.74
C ARG A 322 10.23 -9.39 10.77
N TYR A 323 9.97 -8.93 9.55
CA TYR A 323 9.40 -9.74 8.48
C TYR A 323 10.28 -9.69 7.24
N THR A 324 10.34 -10.81 6.53
CA THR A 324 10.82 -10.88 5.16
C THR A 324 9.64 -11.02 4.21
N ALA A 325 9.81 -10.61 2.96
CA ALA A 325 8.76 -10.66 1.94
C ALA A 325 9.22 -11.48 0.73
N LEU A 326 8.26 -12.13 0.09
CA LEU A 326 8.38 -12.80 -1.20
C LEU A 326 7.26 -12.34 -2.11
N ASN A 327 7.58 -12.15 -3.39
CA ASN A 327 6.61 -11.82 -4.42
C ASN A 327 6.74 -12.82 -5.57
N GLN A 328 5.63 -13.41 -5.99
CA GLN A 328 5.59 -14.38 -7.08
C GLN A 328 4.45 -14.06 -8.04
N ALA A 329 4.74 -14.09 -9.34
CA ALA A 329 3.70 -13.99 -10.36
C ALA A 329 3.04 -15.36 -10.55
N GLN A 330 1.73 -15.36 -10.76
CA GLN A 330 0.96 -16.56 -11.10
C GLN A 330 -0.12 -16.23 -12.14
N ASP A 331 -0.87 -17.25 -12.52
CA ASP A 331 -1.93 -17.13 -13.50
C ASP A 331 -2.95 -16.05 -13.14
N SER A 332 -3.46 -15.38 -14.17
CA SER A 332 -4.33 -14.22 -14.01
C SER A 332 -5.63 -14.59 -13.31
N ARG A 333 -6.00 -13.83 -12.27
CA ARG A 333 -7.26 -13.94 -11.53
C ARG A 333 -7.45 -15.30 -10.84
N VAL A 334 -6.34 -15.96 -10.48
CA VAL A 334 -6.34 -17.15 -9.65
C VAL A 334 -6.04 -16.76 -8.21
N GLU A 335 -6.92 -17.11 -7.27
CA GLU A 335 -6.76 -16.84 -5.83
C GLU A 335 -5.90 -17.91 -5.14
N MET A 336 -5.94 -19.15 -5.63
CA MET A 336 -5.15 -20.24 -5.08
C MET A 336 -3.67 -20.01 -5.39
N ILE A 337 -2.83 -20.00 -4.36
CA ILE A 337 -1.39 -19.83 -4.51
C ILE A 337 -0.79 -21.16 -5.00
N HIS A 338 -0.31 -21.19 -6.23
CA HIS A 338 0.17 -22.44 -6.86
C HIS A 338 1.40 -23.03 -6.15
N ASP A 339 2.31 -22.17 -5.72
CA ASP A 339 3.63 -22.57 -5.19
C ASP A 339 3.79 -22.17 -3.71
N LEU A 340 2.71 -22.35 -2.95
CA LEU A 340 2.70 -21.99 -1.52
C LEU A 340 3.75 -22.79 -0.73
N GLU A 341 3.97 -24.05 -1.11
CA GLU A 341 4.96 -24.92 -0.48
C GLU A 341 6.37 -24.31 -0.53
N SER A 342 6.83 -23.90 -1.72
CA SER A 342 8.17 -23.29 -1.87
C SER A 342 8.29 -21.97 -1.11
N ILE A 343 7.24 -21.13 -1.12
CA ILE A 343 7.18 -19.89 -0.34
C ILE A 343 7.37 -20.17 1.16
N VAL A 344 6.64 -21.17 1.68
CA VAL A 344 6.71 -21.54 3.10
C VAL A 344 8.08 -22.12 3.45
N TYR A 345 8.68 -22.96 2.61
CA TYR A 345 10.03 -23.48 2.83
C TYR A 345 11.08 -22.38 2.90
N GLU A 346 11.04 -21.42 1.97
CA GLU A 346 11.95 -20.27 1.95
C GLU A 346 11.84 -19.45 3.25
N PHE A 347 10.61 -19.23 3.71
CA PHE A 347 10.32 -18.55 4.97
C PHE A 347 10.84 -19.31 6.19
N ILE A 348 10.61 -20.62 6.29
CA ILE A 348 11.15 -21.47 7.36
C ILE A 348 12.69 -21.40 7.37
N GLY A 349 13.32 -21.47 6.20
CA GLY A 349 14.77 -21.36 6.05
C GLY A 349 15.31 -20.02 6.53
N ARG A 350 14.70 -18.90 6.11
CA ARG A 350 15.09 -17.55 6.54
C ARG A 350 14.88 -17.32 8.03
N HIS A 351 13.77 -17.80 8.59
CA HIS A 351 13.48 -17.75 10.02
C HIS A 351 14.55 -18.52 10.82
N ALA A 352 14.81 -19.78 10.45
CA ALA A 352 15.81 -20.60 11.12
C ALA A 352 17.21 -19.98 11.02
N TRP A 353 17.59 -19.47 9.84
CA TRP A 353 18.85 -18.77 9.66
C TRP A 353 18.97 -17.54 10.57
N TRP A 354 17.93 -16.71 10.64
CA TRP A 354 17.92 -15.51 11.50
C TRP A 354 18.08 -15.89 12.98
N LYS A 355 17.26 -16.83 13.45
CA LYS A 355 17.29 -17.29 14.84
C LYS A 355 18.64 -17.88 15.24
N THR A 356 19.27 -18.67 14.37
CA THR A 356 20.60 -19.25 14.64
C THR A 356 21.69 -18.18 14.60
N ASN A 357 21.74 -17.34 13.58
CA ASN A 357 22.90 -16.48 13.33
C ASN A 357 22.83 -15.14 14.06
N LEU A 358 21.64 -14.56 14.19
CA LEU A 358 21.47 -13.23 14.77
C LEU A 358 21.02 -13.29 16.23
N GLU A 359 20.05 -14.16 16.54
CA GLU A 359 19.55 -14.31 17.93
C GLU A 359 20.31 -15.36 18.75
N LYS A 360 21.15 -16.18 18.10
CA LYS A 360 21.93 -17.27 18.74
C LYS A 360 21.05 -18.27 19.50
N GLN A 361 19.84 -18.53 18.98
CA GLN A 361 18.90 -19.47 19.57
C GLN A 361 19.29 -20.91 19.23
N THR A 362 19.15 -21.80 20.21
CA THR A 362 19.40 -23.24 20.03
C THR A 362 18.26 -23.92 19.26
N LYS A 363 17.01 -23.48 19.48
CA LYS A 363 15.84 -23.86 18.68
C LYS A 363 15.56 -22.78 17.63
N SER A 364 15.97 -23.07 16.40
CA SER A 364 15.87 -22.13 15.28
C SER A 364 14.67 -22.38 14.36
N PHE A 365 14.25 -23.63 14.17
CA PHE A 365 13.06 -23.94 13.38
C PHE A 365 11.76 -23.62 14.15
N PRO A 366 10.71 -23.16 13.46
CA PRO A 366 9.40 -22.94 14.09
C PRO A 366 8.76 -24.27 14.48
N GLU A 367 8.24 -24.34 15.71
CA GLU A 367 7.42 -25.45 16.20
C GLU A 367 5.93 -25.22 15.89
N ARG A 368 5.54 -23.96 15.64
CA ARG A 368 4.20 -23.56 15.23
C ARG A 368 4.26 -22.52 14.12
N ILE A 369 3.37 -22.66 13.15
CA ILE A 369 3.16 -21.67 12.09
C ILE A 369 1.74 -21.14 12.22
N ILE A 370 1.60 -19.81 12.33
CA ILE A 370 0.33 -19.10 12.22
C ILE A 370 0.24 -18.55 10.80
N TYR A 371 -0.74 -19.01 10.03
CA TYR A 371 -0.92 -18.60 8.64
C TYR A 371 -2.16 -17.73 8.50
N TYR A 372 -1.97 -16.50 8.03
CA TYR A 372 -3.04 -15.56 7.70
C TYR A 372 -3.16 -15.41 6.18
N GLN A 373 -4.33 -15.70 5.62
CA GLN A 373 -4.58 -15.47 4.20
C GLN A 373 -5.64 -14.39 4.02
N SER A 374 -5.28 -13.33 3.29
CA SER A 374 -6.14 -12.19 3.01
C SER A 374 -6.68 -12.24 1.59
N GLY A 375 -7.98 -11.96 1.43
CA GLY A 375 -8.64 -11.87 0.11
C GLY A 375 -9.52 -13.07 -0.24
N VAL A 376 -9.53 -14.12 0.59
CA VAL A 376 -10.31 -15.33 0.33
C VAL A 376 -11.78 -15.12 0.68
N SER A 377 -12.65 -15.29 -0.32
CA SER A 377 -14.11 -15.29 -0.13
C SER A 377 -14.60 -16.60 0.51
N GLY A 378 -15.75 -16.58 1.18
CA GLY A 378 -16.30 -17.76 1.85
C GLY A 378 -16.52 -18.99 0.94
N ILE A 379 -16.79 -18.78 -0.35
CA ILE A 379 -16.90 -19.87 -1.34
C ILE A 379 -15.54 -20.52 -1.61
N GLN A 380 -14.47 -19.74 -1.61
CA GLN A 380 -13.12 -20.25 -1.82
C GLN A 380 -12.61 -21.04 -0.62
N VAL A 381 -13.03 -20.72 0.61
CA VAL A 381 -12.69 -21.51 1.82
C VAL A 381 -13.16 -22.96 1.70
N LEU A 382 -14.34 -23.21 1.13
CA LEU A 382 -14.85 -24.58 0.93
C LEU A 382 -14.04 -25.41 -0.06
N LEU A 383 -13.28 -24.77 -0.96
CA LEU A 383 -12.34 -25.47 -1.85
C LEU A 383 -11.08 -25.92 -1.09
N TYR A 384 -10.67 -25.19 -0.05
CA TYR A 384 -9.52 -25.56 0.81
C TYR A 384 -9.82 -26.78 1.70
N GLU A 385 -11.08 -26.99 2.11
CA GLU A 385 -11.43 -28.13 2.98
C GLU A 385 -11.62 -29.47 2.22
N ARG A 386 -11.66 -29.43 0.88
CA ARG A 386 -11.92 -30.61 0.02
C ARG A 386 -10.74 -31.07 -0.81
N ALA A 387 -9.65 -30.30 -0.85
CA ALA A 387 -8.37 -30.67 -1.48
C ALA A 387 -7.44 -31.24 -0.41
#